data_AF-A0A940V1R3-F1
#
_entry.id   AF-A0A940V1R3-F1
#
_cell.length_a   1.000
_cell.length_b   1.000
_cell.length_c   1.000
_cell.angle_alpha   90.00
_cell.angle_beta   90.00
_cell.angle_gamma   90.00
#
_symmetry.space_group_name_H-M   'P 1'
#
loop_
_entity.id
_entity.type
_entity.pdbx_description
1 polymer ?
#
loop_
_entity_poly.entity_id
_entity_poly.type
_entity_poly.pdbx_seq_one_letter_code
_entity_poly.pdbx_strand_id
1 'polypeptide(L)' 'MSIYDFKVKNKHGEEISLSEYEDKVLLIVNTATQLLL' A
#
# COMPACT_ATOMS: atom_id res chain seq x y z
N MET A 1 1.89 10.72 13.08
CA MET A 1 1.39 10.24 11.79
C MET A 1 1.63 8.75 11.72
N SER A 2 0.56 7.99 11.60
CA SER A 2 0.57 6.54 11.42
C SER A 2 0.44 6.23 9.92
N ILE A 3 0.84 5.02 9.52
CA ILE A 3 0.55 4.54 8.16
C ILE A 3 -0.97 4.38 7.91
N TYR A 4 -1.76 4.23 8.97
CA TYR A 4 -3.21 4.08 8.89
C TYR A 4 -3.95 5.37 8.52
N ASP A 5 -3.27 6.52 8.53
CA ASP A 5 -3.82 7.81 8.12
C ASP A 5 -3.89 7.95 6.58
N PHE A 6 -3.25 7.07 5.83
CA PHE A 6 -3.13 7.17 4.37
C PHE A 6 -4.22 6.39 3.62
N LYS A 7 -4.66 6.99 2.51
CA LYS A 7 -5.45 6.33 1.48
C LYS A 7 -4.62 6.14 0.23
N VAL A 8 -4.75 4.98 -0.40
CA VAL A 8 -3.98 4.61 -1.60
C VAL A 8 -4.90 4.02 -2.65
N LYS A 9 -4.47 4.05 -3.92
CA LYS A 9 -5.17 3.33 -4.99
C LYS A 9 -4.67 1.91 -5.08
N ASN A 10 -5.60 0.95 -5.13
CA ASN A 10 -5.27 -0.43 -5.41
C ASN A 10 -5.03 -0.65 -6.92
N LYS A 11 -4.71 -1.89 -7.31
CA LYS A 11 -4.46 -2.26 -8.73
C LYS A 11 -5.68 -2.10 -9.66
N HIS A 12 -6.89 -1.98 -9.10
CA HIS A 12 -8.13 -1.74 -9.84
C HIS A 12 -8.48 -0.24 -9.91
N GLY A 13 -7.66 0.64 -9.32
CA GLY A 13 -7.88 2.08 -9.29
C GLY A 13 -8.80 2.56 -8.17
N GLU A 14 -9.27 1.66 -7.31
CA GLU A 14 -10.13 1.96 -6.17
C GLU A 14 -9.31 2.55 -5.03
N GLU A 15 -9.85 3.59 -4.37
CA GLU A 15 -9.23 4.19 -3.20
C GLU A 15 -9.56 3.36 -1.95
N ILE A 16 -8.52 2.84 -1.29
CA ILE A 16 -8.62 2.04 -0.06
C ILE A 16 -7.92 2.75 1.09
N SER A 17 -8.36 2.49 2.32
CA SER A 17 -7.69 3.01 3.52
C SER A 17 -6.69 2.00 4.05
N LEU A 18 -5.46 2.42 4.38
CA LEU A 18 -4.50 1.52 5.01
C LEU A 18 -4.91 1.13 6.44
N SER A 19 -5.84 1.85 7.07
CA SER A 19 -6.43 1.49 8.37
C SER A 19 -7.15 0.14 8.37
N GLU A 20 -7.58 -0.37 7.21
CA GLU A 20 -8.21 -1.70 7.08
C GLU A 20 -7.25 -2.87 7.43
N TYR A 21 -5.96 -2.56 7.53
CA TYR A 21 -4.89 -3.50 7.86
C TYR A 21 -4.33 -3.31 9.27
N GLU A 22 -4.98 -2.51 10.11
CA GLU A 22 -4.63 -2.37 11.52
C GLU A 22 -4.63 -3.75 12.22
N ASP A 23 -3.77 -3.89 13.23
CA ASP A 23 -3.48 -5.15 13.96
C ASP A 23 -2.85 -6.29 13.14
N LYS A 24 -2.45 -6.04 11.89
CA LYS A 24 -1.71 -7.01 11.07
C LYS A 24 -0.24 -6.59 10.95
N VAL A 25 0.66 -7.58 10.86
CA VAL A 25 2.06 -7.32 10.48
C VAL A 25 2.12 -7.09 8.98
N LEU A 26 2.66 -5.95 8.55
CA LEU A 26 2.71 -5.53 7.14
C LEU A 26 4.14 -5.51 6.61
N LEU A 27 4.32 -6.04 5.39
CA LEU A 27 5.53 -5.88 4.60
C LEU A 27 5.22 -4.98 3.41
N ILE A 28 5.94 -3.86 3.28
CA ILE A 28 5.75 -2.87 2.22
C ILE A 28 6.95 -2.96 1.27
N VAL A 29 6.67 -3.22 -0.01
CA VAL A 29 7.70 -3.41 -1.04
C VAL A 29 7.37 -2.55 -2.25
N ASN A 30 8.36 -1.82 -2.76
CA ASN A 30 8.27 -1.22 -4.08
C ASN A 30 8.59 -2.26 -5.15
N THR A 31 7.63 -2.58 -6.01
CA THR A 31 7.81 -3.54 -7.11
C THR A 31 7.86 -2.82 -8.46
N ALA A 32 8.73 -3.26 -9.36
CA ALA A 32 8.77 -2.83 -10.75
C ALA A 32 8.67 -4.06 -11.67
N THR A 33 7.87 -4.00 -12.73
CA THR A 33 7.72 -5.11 -13.69
C THR A 33 8.98 -5.33 -14.53
N GLN A 34 9.76 -4.27 -14.75
CA GLN A 34 11.05 -4.29 -15.42
C GLN A 34 12.00 -3.34 -14.70
N LEU A 35 13.23 -3.79 -14.49
CA LEU A 35 14.30 -2.98 -13.95
C LEU A 35 15.23 -2.62 -15.11
N LEU A 36 15.13 -1.39 -15.63
CA LEU A 36 16.16 -0.85 -16.52
C LEU A 36 17.34 -0.39 -15.65
N LEU A 37 18.27 -1.31 -15.43
CA LEU A 37 19.67 -0.97 -15.18
C LEU A 37 20.44 -1.16 -16.49
#